data_AF-A0AAU9E3M2-F1
#
_entry.id   AF-A0AAU9E3M2-F1
#
_cell.length_a   1.000
_cell.length_b   1.000
_cell.length_c   1.000
_cell.angle_alpha   90.00
_cell.angle_beta   90.00
_cell.angle_gamma   90.00
#
_symmetry.space_group_name_H-M   'P 1'
#
loop_
_entity.id
_entity.type
_entity.pdbx_description
1 polymer ?
#
loop_
_entity_poly.entity_id
_entity_poly.type
_entity_poly.pdbx_seq_one_letter_code
_entity_poly.pdbx_strand_id
1 'polypeptide(L)'
;MLDFISMIVGVISIGITIGSDIKAYTVGVYNPYLFRMRMDYEWKKLNVISYFGFSIPIFIIQDIFYKFVYIAILSFSMIVSRIILNYKCYKLDLDRRILFETFIFSVIFITIIMIFYTLI
;
A
#
# COMPACT_ATOMS: atom_id res chain seq x y z
N MET A 1 -5.89 2.43 -24.99
CA MET A 1 -6.21 1.00 -24.75
C MET A 1 -5.21 0.38 -23.78
N LEU A 2 -3.91 0.57 -24.02
CA LEU A 2 -2.85 0.12 -23.11
C LEU A 2 -2.98 0.73 -21.70
N ASP A 3 -3.32 2.02 -21.59
CA ASP A 3 -3.49 2.70 -20.29
C ASP A 3 -4.57 2.07 -19.42
N PHE A 4 -5.69 1.72 -20.04
CA PHE A 4 -6.82 1.08 -19.39
C PHE A 4 -6.46 -0.34 -18.91
N ILE A 5 -5.75 -1.12 -19.74
CA ILE A 5 -5.25 -2.45 -19.36
C ILE A 5 -4.27 -2.34 -18.20
N SER A 6 -3.32 -1.41 -18.28
CA SER A 6 -2.35 -1.15 -17.21
C SER A 6 -3.04 -0.70 -15.92
N MET A 7 -4.09 0.11 -16.01
CA MET A 7 -4.88 0.52 -14.86
C MET A 7 -5.57 -0.69 -14.19
N ILE A 8 -6.19 -1.59 -14.98
CA ILE A 8 -6.80 -2.82 -14.46
C ILE A 8 -5.77 -3.70 -13.76
N VAL A 9 -4.62 -3.94 -14.39
CA VAL A 9 -3.53 -4.75 -13.80
C VAL A 9 -3.07 -4.13 -12.47
N GLY A 10 -2.94 -2.81 -12.44
CA GLY A 10 -2.58 -2.10 -11.23
C GLY A 10 -3.62 -2.21 -10.11
N VAL A 11 -4.92 -2.09 -10.43
CA VAL A 11 -6.02 -2.31 -9.46
C VAL A 11 -6.02 -3.74 -8.91
N ILE A 12 -5.79 -4.74 -9.77
CA ILE A 12 -5.69 -6.15 -9.34
C ILE A 12 -4.50 -6.34 -8.39
N SER A 13 -3.34 -5.79 -8.72
CA SER A 13 -2.14 -5.86 -7.86
C SER A 13 -2.38 -5.24 -6.47
N ILE A 14 -3.07 -4.11 -6.41
CA ILE A 14 -3.49 -3.49 -5.14
C ILE A 14 -4.41 -4.44 -4.36
N GLY A 15 -5.42 -5.00 -5.04
CA GLY A 15 -6.36 -5.96 -4.43
C GLY A 15 -5.65 -7.18 -3.83
N ILE A 16 -4.69 -7.75 -4.55
CA ILE A 16 -3.85 -8.86 -4.07
C ILE A 16 -3.07 -8.43 -2.82
N THR A 17 -2.47 -7.23 -2.84
CA THR A 17 -1.68 -6.71 -1.72
C THR A 17 -2.53 -6.56 -0.46
N ILE A 18 -3.70 -5.93 -0.58
CA ILE A 18 -4.65 -5.76 0.53
C ILE A 18 -5.16 -7.12 1.02
N GLY A 19 -5.50 -8.04 0.12
CA GLY A 19 -5.94 -9.39 0.48
C GLY A 19 -4.86 -10.16 1.25
N SER A 20 -3.60 -10.01 0.85
CA SER A 20 -2.45 -10.60 1.52
C SER A 20 -2.23 -10.01 2.91
N ASP A 21 -2.36 -8.69 3.08
CA ASP A 21 -2.29 -8.03 4.39
C ASP A 21 -3.42 -8.47 5.33
N ILE A 22 -4.65 -8.58 4.83
CA ILE A 22 -5.79 -9.10 5.59
C ILE A 22 -5.54 -10.56 6.01
N LYS A 23 -5.04 -11.40 5.09
CA LYS A 23 -4.71 -12.79 5.38
C LYS A 23 -3.62 -12.88 6.46
N ALA A 24 -2.56 -12.08 6.35
CA ALA A 24 -1.52 -11.99 7.37
C ALA A 24 -2.10 -11.60 8.73
N TYR A 25 -3.08 -10.69 8.76
CA TYR A 25 -3.78 -10.30 9.99
C TYR A 25 -4.57 -11.48 10.58
N THR A 26 -5.31 -12.21 9.75
CA THR A 26 -6.08 -13.38 10.21
C THR A 26 -5.22 -14.52 10.74
N VAL A 27 -4.00 -14.68 10.22
CA VAL A 27 -3.06 -15.74 10.64
C VAL A 27 -2.17 -15.26 11.82
N GLY A 28 -2.34 -14.02 12.30
CA GLY A 28 -1.61 -13.48 13.46
C GLY A 28 -0.14 -13.12 13.19
N VAL A 29 0.24 -13.07 11.92
CA VAL A 29 1.61 -12.78 11.44
C VAL A 29 1.76 -11.36 10.89
N TYR A 30 0.66 -10.61 10.86
CA TYR A 30 0.66 -9.19 10.51
C TYR A 30 1.48 -8.38 11.50
N ASN A 31 2.31 -7.50 10.96
CA ASN A 31 3.13 -6.61 11.76
C ASN A 31 2.64 -5.16 11.60
N PRO A 32 2.05 -4.58 12.66
CA PRO A 32 1.54 -3.21 12.59
C PRO A 32 2.64 -2.14 12.63
N TYR A 33 3.86 -2.53 13.03
CA TYR A 33 5.01 -1.65 13.09
C TYR A 33 5.69 -1.59 11.72
N LEU A 34 5.72 -0.40 11.15
CA LEU A 34 6.28 -0.12 9.83
C LEU A 34 7.79 -0.32 9.77
N PHE A 35 8.49 0.01 10.85
CA PHE A 35 9.95 -0.02 10.91
C PHE A 35 10.50 -1.34 11.47
N ARG A 36 9.64 -2.22 12.03
CA ARG A 36 10.07 -3.56 12.39
C ARG A 36 9.92 -4.47 11.18
N MET A 37 11.01 -4.69 10.46
CA MET A 37 11.09 -5.84 9.56
C MET A 37 11.16 -7.13 10.39
N ARG A 38 10.02 -7.73 10.76
CA ARG A 38 10.00 -9.17 11.06
C ARG A 38 10.04 -9.93 9.72
N MET A 39 11.01 -10.84 9.62
CA MET A 39 11.58 -11.38 8.37
C MET A 39 10.85 -12.61 7.81
N ASP A 40 9.86 -13.18 8.50
CA ASP A 40 9.43 -14.55 8.20
C ASP A 40 8.06 -14.63 7.53
N TYR A 41 7.90 -13.97 6.37
CA TYR A 41 6.69 -14.18 5.55
C TYR A 41 7.03 -14.25 4.06
N GLU A 42 6.94 -15.45 3.48
CA GLU A 42 7.20 -15.71 2.05
C GLU A 42 6.35 -14.82 1.13
N TRP A 43 5.10 -14.52 1.53
CA TRP A 43 4.18 -13.65 0.80
C TRP A 43 4.61 -12.18 0.76
N LYS A 44 5.56 -11.75 1.61
CA LYS A 44 6.07 -10.38 1.62
C LYS A 44 6.96 -10.10 0.40
N LYS A 45 7.71 -11.09 -0.10
CA LYS A 45 8.50 -10.94 -1.34
C LYS A 45 7.58 -10.75 -2.54
N LEU A 46 6.51 -11.54 -2.63
CA LEU A 46 5.49 -11.39 -3.66
C LEU A 46 4.73 -10.05 -3.54
N ASN A 47 4.41 -9.58 -2.33
CA ASN A 47 3.80 -8.25 -2.14
C ASN A 47 4.76 -7.12 -2.52
N VAL A 48 6.05 -7.19 -2.17
CA VAL A 48 7.05 -6.17 -2.54
C VAL A 48 7.27 -6.18 -4.05
N ILE A 49 7.36 -7.35 -4.70
CA ILE A 49 7.50 -7.45 -6.16
C ILE A 49 6.21 -7.01 -6.86
N SER A 50 5.03 -7.36 -6.34
CA SER A 50 3.74 -6.85 -6.81
C SER A 50 3.74 -5.31 -6.77
N TYR A 51 4.13 -4.75 -5.63
CA TYR A 51 4.06 -3.33 -5.35
C TYR A 51 5.10 -2.51 -6.13
N PHE A 52 6.37 -2.88 -6.10
CA PHE A 52 7.41 -2.14 -6.81
C PHE A 52 7.50 -2.54 -8.27
N GLY A 53 7.24 -3.81 -8.60
CA GLY A 53 7.41 -4.38 -9.93
C GLY A 53 6.25 -4.08 -10.89
N PHE A 54 5.03 -3.85 -10.40
CA PHE A 54 3.90 -3.48 -11.26
C PHE A 54 3.50 -2.02 -11.12
N SER A 55 3.46 -1.47 -9.90
CA SER A 55 2.94 -0.11 -9.71
C SER A 55 3.84 0.98 -10.30
N ILE A 56 5.17 0.82 -10.22
CA ILE A 56 6.11 1.82 -10.76
C ILE A 56 6.13 1.81 -12.30
N PRO A 57 6.26 0.64 -12.98
CA PRO A 57 6.26 0.64 -14.45
C PRO A 57 4.93 1.10 -15.05
N ILE A 58 3.79 0.72 -14.44
CA ILE A 58 2.46 1.16 -14.88
C ILE A 58 2.34 2.68 -14.79
N PHE A 59 2.85 3.29 -13.72
CA PHE A 59 2.87 4.73 -13.54
C PHE A 59 3.72 5.47 -14.58
N ILE A 60 4.83 4.88 -15.03
CA ILE A 60 5.71 5.53 -16.03
C ILE A 60 5.04 5.58 -17.41
N ILE A 61 4.33 4.51 -17.78
CA ILE A 61 3.83 4.28 -19.16
C ILE A 61 2.50 5.00 -19.44
N GLN A 62 1.73 5.36 -18.41
CA GLN A 62 0.38 5.91 -18.59
C GLN A 62 0.34 7.37 -19.03
N ASP A 63 -0.77 7.79 -19.65
CA ASP A 63 -1.10 9.20 -19.84
C ASP A 63 -1.35 9.94 -18.50
N ILE A 64 -1.06 11.24 -18.44
CA ILE A 64 -1.12 12.08 -17.22
C ILE A 64 -2.44 11.96 -16.47
N PHE A 65 -3.57 11.94 -17.18
CA PHE A 65 -4.90 11.80 -16.58
C PHE A 65 -5.06 10.44 -15.87
N TYR A 66 -4.64 9.35 -16.50
CA TYR A 66 -4.71 8.01 -15.91
C TYR A 66 -3.71 7.83 -14.76
N LYS A 67 -2.54 8.47 -14.82
CA LYS A 67 -1.58 8.51 -13.70
C LYS A 67 -2.22 9.08 -12.45
N PHE A 68 -2.96 10.19 -12.56
CA PHE A 68 -3.61 10.82 -11.41
C PHE A 68 -4.64 9.90 -10.76
N VAL A 69 -5.55 9.34 -11.56
CA VAL A 69 -6.58 8.41 -11.08
C VAL A 69 -5.93 7.18 -10.45
N TYR A 70 -4.88 6.64 -11.08
CA TYR A 70 -4.16 5.48 -10.59
C TYR A 70 -3.48 5.75 -9.24
N ILE A 71 -2.77 6.87 -9.10
CA ILE A 71 -2.15 7.25 -7.83
C ILE A 71 -3.22 7.43 -6.75
N ALA A 72 -4.32 8.14 -7.04
CA ALA A 72 -5.37 8.37 -6.07
C ALA A 72 -5.96 7.05 -5.54
N ILE A 73 -6.29 6.12 -6.44
CA ILE A 73 -6.84 4.80 -6.08
C ILE A 73 -5.83 3.98 -5.27
N LEU A 74 -4.57 3.90 -5.74
CA LEU A 74 -3.51 3.11 -5.08
C LEU A 74 -3.23 3.64 -3.68
N SER A 75 -3.14 4.95 -3.55
CA SER A 75 -2.80 5.61 -2.30
C SER A 75 -3.92 5.52 -1.28
N PHE A 76 -5.14 5.83 -1.71
CA PHE A 76 -6.30 5.78 -0.85
C PHE A 76 -6.53 4.37 -0.30
N SER A 77 -6.51 3.36 -1.19
CA SER A 77 -6.75 1.97 -0.79
C SER A 77 -5.68 1.43 0.17
N MET A 78 -4.40 1.79 -0.03
CA MET A 78 -3.29 1.40 0.84
C MET A 78 -3.32 2.08 2.21
N ILE A 79 -3.63 3.37 2.25
CA ILE A 79 -3.75 4.12 3.50
C ILE A 79 -4.93 3.57 4.32
N VAL A 80 -6.09 3.38 3.68
CA VAL A 80 -7.29 2.88 4.34
C VAL A 80 -7.08 1.45 4.86
N SER A 81 -6.52 0.54 4.06
CA SER A 81 -6.29 -0.84 4.50
C SER A 81 -5.39 -0.91 5.72
N ARG A 82 -4.29 -0.14 5.73
CA ARG A 82 -3.36 -0.08 6.85
C ARG A 82 -3.97 0.57 8.09
N ILE A 83 -4.70 1.67 7.94
CA ILE A 83 -5.41 2.30 9.07
C ILE A 83 -6.36 1.28 9.72
N ILE A 84 -7.15 0.56 8.93
CA ILE A 84 -8.10 -0.43 9.45
C ILE A 84 -7.38 -1.56 10.19
N LEU A 85 -6.34 -2.15 9.58
CA LEU A 85 -5.62 -3.28 10.18
C LEU A 85 -4.84 -2.84 11.43
N ASN A 86 -4.14 -1.71 11.38
CA ASN A 86 -3.40 -1.18 12.53
C ASN A 86 -4.32 -0.74 13.66
N TYR A 87 -5.49 -0.18 13.35
CA TYR A 87 -6.49 0.13 14.37
C TYR A 87 -7.01 -1.13 15.06
N LYS A 88 -7.25 -2.21 14.31
CA LYS A 88 -7.62 -3.51 14.90
C LYS A 88 -6.51 -4.06 15.80
N CYS A 89 -5.25 -4.00 15.37
CA CYS A 89 -4.10 -4.38 16.21
C CYS A 89 -3.99 -3.51 17.47
N TYR A 90 -4.16 -2.19 17.34
CA TYR A 90 -4.18 -1.28 18.49
C TYR A 90 -5.27 -1.64 19.49
N LYS A 91 -6.48 -2.02 19.03
CA LYS A 91 -7.56 -2.41 19.94
C LYS A 91 -7.22 -3.68 20.74
N LEU A 92 -6.36 -4.56 20.22
CA LEU A 92 -5.92 -5.78 20.88
C LEU A 92 -4.76 -5.52 21.85
N ASP A 93 -3.71 -4.84 21.39
CA ASP A 93 -2.46 -4.66 22.16
C ASP A 93 -2.44 -3.37 23.00
N LEU A 94 -3.34 -2.43 22.73
CA LEU A 94 -3.41 -1.08 23.32
C LEU A 94 -2.11 -0.25 23.18
N ASP A 95 -1.23 -0.63 22.26
CA ASP A 95 0.03 0.07 22.02
C ASP A 95 -0.15 1.30 21.13
N ARG A 96 -0.05 2.49 21.74
CA ARG A 96 -0.18 3.78 21.05
C ARG A 96 0.87 4.01 19.97
N ARG A 97 2.01 3.30 20.00
CA ARG A 97 3.05 3.38 18.97
C ARG A 97 2.53 2.93 17.61
N ILE A 98 1.58 1.99 17.58
CA ILE A 98 0.93 1.53 16.34
C ILE A 98 0.23 2.69 15.64
N LEU A 99 -0.53 3.49 16.38
CA LEU A 99 -1.23 4.65 15.82
C LEU A 99 -0.25 5.73 15.34
N PHE A 100 0.80 5.99 16.11
CA PHE A 100 1.83 6.97 15.75
C PHE A 100 2.59 6.58 14.49
N GLU A 101 3.03 5.32 14.36
CA GLU A 101 3.69 4.84 13.15
C GLU A 101 2.74 4.85 11.94
N THR A 102 1.46 4.51 12.14
CA THR A 102 0.45 4.60 11.07
C THR A 102 0.28 6.02 10.57
N PHE A 103 0.27 7.00 11.49
CA PHE A 103 0.20 8.42 11.15
C PHE A 103 1.45 8.86 10.37
N ILE A 104 2.65 8.53 10.85
CA ILE A 104 3.91 8.85 10.15
C ILE A 104 3.91 8.27 8.74
N PHE A 105 3.53 7.00 8.59
CA PHE A 105 3.45 6.38 7.27
C PHE A 105 2.48 7.10 6.36
N SER A 106 1.30 7.44 6.85
CA SER A 106 0.30 8.15 6.04
C SER A 106 0.83 9.51 5.57
N VAL A 107 1.51 10.26 6.45
CA VAL A 107 2.14 11.54 6.11
C VAL A 107 3.23 11.35 5.05
N ILE A 108 4.18 10.43 5.26
CA ILE A 108 5.25 10.15 4.30
C ILE A 108 4.67 9.77 2.94
N PHE A 109 3.66 8.89 2.93
CA PHE A 109 3.05 8.40 1.71
C PHE A 109 2.35 9.53 0.94
N ILE A 110 1.59 10.39 1.62
CA ILE A 110 0.99 11.59 1.05
C ILE A 110 2.06 12.54 0.51
N THR A 111 3.16 12.76 1.22
CA THR A 111 4.26 13.61 0.74
C THR A 111 4.87 13.06 -0.55
N ILE A 112 5.12 11.75 -0.62
CA ILE A 112 5.64 11.10 -1.83
C ILE A 112 4.68 11.32 -3.00
N ILE A 113 3.38 11.11 -2.80
CA ILE A 113 2.36 11.35 -3.82
C ILE A 113 2.37 12.80 -4.31
N MET A 114 2.45 13.77 -3.40
CA MET A 114 2.51 15.19 -3.74
C MET A 114 3.77 15.53 -4.54
N ILE A 115 4.92 14.94 -4.21
CA ILE A 115 6.15 15.09 -4.99
C ILE A 115 5.95 14.53 -6.39
N PHE A 116 5.41 13.31 -6.53
CA PHE A 116 5.11 12.75 -7.85
C PHE A 116 4.10 13.60 -8.62
N TYR A 117 3.09 14.16 -7.96
CA TYR A 117 2.12 15.06 -8.58
C TYR A 117 2.76 16.35 -9.11
N THR A 118 3.78 16.88 -8.43
CA THR A 118 4.48 18.11 -8.86
C THR A 118 5.54 17.88 -9.95
N LEU A 119 5.96 16.63 -10.15
CA LEU A 119 6.96 16.24 -11.17
C LEU A 119 6.34 15.79 -12.50
N ILE A 120 5.02 15.55 -12.55
CA ILE A 120 4.25 15.22 -13.75
C ILE A 120 3.67 16.51 -14.34
#